data_AF-A0A3D1CTX1-F1
#
_entry.id   AF-A0A3D1CTX1-F1
#
_cell.length_a   1.000
_cell.length_b   1.000
_cell.length_c   1.000
_cell.angle_alpha   90.00
_cell.angle_beta   90.00
_cell.angle_gamma   90.00
#
_symmetry.space_group_name_H-M   'P 1'
#
loop_
_entity.id
_entity.type
_entity.pdbx_description
1 polymer ?
#
loop_
_entity_poly.entity_id
_entity_poly.type
_entity_poly.pdbx_seq_one_letter_code
_entity_poly.pdbx_strand_id
1 'polypeptide(L)'
;MNSIINVSKKFVPAQWLLYLVVFIGIHTVFTTINRAKNLFINNSGETAAIQEAVIWYRNSYFETSKIYYFDPFVPYYLYKDPFNDLEIQIANKNVFISNGIINQGLIFWDNHFAPNEGGVPLNLLSESSDFQQLKEFSSDDGFSVVVFKKIR
;
A
#
# COMPACT_ATOMS: atom_id res chain seq x y z
N MET A 1 11.03 16.71 -72.38
CA MET A 1 12.07 17.32 -71.52
C MET A 1 11.80 16.89 -70.09
N ASN A 2 12.55 15.93 -69.56
CA ASN A 2 12.36 15.40 -68.20
C ASN A 2 13.32 16.14 -67.25
N SER A 3 12.80 16.95 -66.32
CA SER A 3 13.62 17.58 -65.29
C SER A 3 13.81 16.59 -64.13
N ILE A 4 15.04 16.11 -63.95
CA ILE A 4 15.41 15.23 -62.83
C ILE A 4 15.46 16.09 -61.57
N ILE A 5 14.52 15.86 -60.64
CA ILE A 5 14.50 16.49 -59.31
C ILE A 5 15.65 15.88 -58.50
N ASN A 6 16.69 16.69 -58.28
CA ASN A 6 17.85 16.29 -57.48
C ASN A 6 17.49 16.43 -55.99
N VAL A 7 17.00 15.34 -55.38
CA VAL A 7 16.72 15.29 -53.94
C VAL A 7 18.05 15.15 -53.21
N SER A 8 18.59 16.27 -52.71
CA SER A 8 19.79 16.25 -51.88
C SER A 8 19.50 15.48 -50.58
N LYS A 9 20.20 14.35 -50.40
CA LYS A 9 20.17 13.61 -49.13
C LYS A 9 20.79 14.49 -48.06
N LYS A 10 19.97 15.17 -47.25
CA LYS A 10 20.43 15.91 -46.07
C LYS A 10 20.97 14.90 -45.06
N PHE A 11 22.29 14.76 -45.01
CA PHE A 11 22.97 13.91 -44.05
C PHE A 11 22.80 14.53 -42.67
N VAL A 12 22.20 13.80 -41.72
CA VAL A 12 22.17 14.22 -40.32
C VAL A 12 23.54 13.88 -39.72
N PRO A 13 24.32 14.87 -39.24
CA PRO A 13 25.61 14.58 -38.64
C PRO A 13 25.46 13.67 -37.41
N ALA A 14 26.36 12.70 -37.23
CA ALA A 14 26.29 11.71 -36.15
C ALA A 14 26.20 12.32 -34.73
N GLN A 15 26.76 13.52 -34.53
CA GLN A 15 26.63 14.29 -33.29
C GLN A 15 25.17 14.62 -32.92
N TRP A 16 24.30 14.88 -33.90
CA TRP A 16 22.89 15.16 -33.63
C TRP A 16 22.12 13.90 -33.23
N LEU A 17 22.48 12.75 -33.82
CA LEU A 17 21.97 11.45 -33.39
C LEU A 17 22.39 11.14 -31.96
N LEU A 18 23.65 11.42 -31.60
CA LEU A 18 24.14 11.24 -30.24
C LEU A 18 23.37 12.12 -29.24
N TYR A 19 23.15 13.40 -29.55
CA TYR A 19 22.36 14.29 -28.68
C TYR A 19 20.91 13.83 -28.51
N LEU A 20 20.29 13.33 -29.59
CA LEU A 20 18.94 12.78 -29.53
C LEU A 20 18.88 11.54 -28.61
N VAL A 21 19.84 10.62 -28.70
CA VAL A 21 19.91 9.44 -27.84
C VAL A 21 20.10 9.83 -26.37
N VAL A 22 21.00 10.77 -26.07
CA VAL A 22 21.21 11.27 -24.71
C VAL A 22 19.95 11.95 -24.17
N PHE A 23 19.30 12.78 -24.97
CA PHE A 23 18.05 13.44 -24.58
C PHE A 23 16.95 12.43 -24.26
N ILE A 24 16.76 11.41 -25.12
CA ILE A 24 15.80 10.34 -24.88
C ILE A 24 16.15 9.60 -23.58
N GLY A 25 17.41 9.26 -23.35
CA GLY A 25 17.86 8.60 -22.12
C GLY A 25 17.60 9.43 -20.86
N ILE A 26 17.87 10.74 -20.90
CA ILE A 26 17.57 11.64 -19.78
C ILE A 26 16.06 11.74 -19.56
N HIS A 27 15.28 11.87 -20.63
CA HIS A 27 13.83 11.96 -20.55
C HIS A 27 13.19 10.68 -19.98
N THR A 28 13.67 9.50 -20.36
CA THR A 28 13.18 8.23 -19.82
C THR A 28 13.51 8.05 -18.35
N VAL A 29 14.72 8.43 -17.92
CA VAL A 29 15.09 8.43 -16.50
C VAL A 29 14.22 9.41 -15.71
N PHE A 30 14.07 10.65 -16.20
CA PHE A 30 13.27 11.68 -15.53
C PHE A 30 11.79 11.29 -15.42
N THR A 31 11.20 10.77 -16.49
CA THR A 31 9.80 10.29 -16.47
C THR A 31 9.62 9.10 -15.54
N THR A 32 10.58 8.18 -15.47
CA THR A 32 10.54 7.06 -14.52
C THR A 32 10.59 7.53 -13.07
N ILE A 33 11.50 8.47 -12.75
CA ILE A 33 11.60 9.05 -11.40
C ILE A 33 10.30 9.79 -11.03
N ASN A 34 9.74 10.58 -11.95
CA ASN A 34 8.50 11.31 -11.67
C ASN A 34 7.30 10.38 -11.52
N ARG A 35 7.22 9.30 -12.28
CA ARG A 35 6.19 8.26 -12.10
C ARG A 35 6.32 7.58 -10.75
N ALA A 36 7.55 7.23 -10.34
CA ALA A 36 7.80 6.66 -9.02
C ALA A 36 7.37 7.63 -7.91
N LYS A 37 7.78 8.91 -7.99
CA LYS A 37 7.37 9.94 -7.03
C LYS A 37 5.85 10.12 -6.97
N ASN A 38 5.19 10.18 -8.12
CA ASN A 38 3.73 10.34 -8.16
C ASN A 38 3.00 9.12 -7.59
N LEU A 39 3.53 7.90 -7.74
CA LEU A 39 3.00 6.71 -7.05
C LEU A 39 3.10 6.84 -5.53
N PHE A 40 4.21 7.38 -5.00
CA PHE A 40 4.36 7.59 -3.55
C PHE A 40 3.53 8.76 -3.00
N ILE A 41 3.20 9.75 -3.83
CA ILE A 41 2.47 10.97 -3.42
C ILE A 41 0.94 10.80 -3.59
N ASN A 42 0.47 10.00 -4.56
CA ASN A 42 -0.97 9.81 -4.79
C ASN A 42 -1.67 8.93 -3.75
N ASN A 43 -0.95 8.22 -2.88
CA ASN A 43 -1.55 7.43 -1.80
C ASN A 43 -1.82 8.29 -0.55
N SER A 44 -1.99 9.60 -0.68
CA SER A 44 -2.16 10.50 0.47
C SER A 44 -3.39 10.12 1.31
N GLY A 45 -4.47 9.67 0.68
CA GLY A 45 -5.69 9.21 1.37
C GLY A 45 -5.46 7.92 2.15
N GLU A 46 -5.05 6.86 1.47
CA GLU A 46 -4.74 5.55 2.09
C GLU A 46 -3.75 5.69 3.24
N THR A 47 -2.64 6.37 2.97
CA THR A 47 -1.56 6.58 3.93
C THR A 47 -2.07 7.38 5.13
N ALA A 48 -2.92 8.39 4.92
CA ALA A 48 -3.51 9.15 6.01
C ALA A 48 -4.41 8.28 6.89
N ALA A 49 -5.30 7.47 6.30
CA ALA A 49 -6.18 6.58 7.08
C ALA A 49 -5.37 5.56 7.91
N ILE A 50 -4.31 4.98 7.34
CA ILE A 50 -3.42 4.07 8.07
C ILE A 50 -2.68 4.82 9.19
N GLN A 51 -2.13 5.99 8.91
CA GLN A 51 -1.44 6.80 9.92
C GLN A 51 -2.37 7.20 11.06
N GLU A 52 -3.60 7.64 10.76
CA GLU A 52 -4.62 7.97 11.75
C GLU A 52 -4.98 6.75 12.62
N ALA A 53 -5.16 5.58 12.00
CA ALA A 53 -5.42 4.34 12.72
C ALA A 53 -4.26 3.98 13.67
N VAL A 54 -3.03 4.10 13.20
CA VAL A 54 -1.83 3.85 14.02
C VAL A 54 -1.66 4.87 15.14
N ILE A 55 -1.89 6.15 14.88
CA ILE A 55 -1.85 7.22 15.89
C ILE A 55 -2.91 6.98 16.96
N TRP A 56 -4.14 6.67 16.55
CA TRP A 56 -5.22 6.34 17.47
C TRP A 56 -4.86 5.13 18.35
N TYR A 57 -4.30 4.06 17.75
CA TYR A 57 -3.85 2.91 18.51
C TYR A 57 -2.76 3.27 19.53
N ARG A 58 -1.75 4.05 19.13
CA ARG A 58 -0.65 4.48 20.02
C ARG A 58 -1.13 5.34 21.18
N ASN A 59 -2.20 6.10 20.99
CA ASN A 59 -2.81 6.95 22.02
C ASN A 59 -3.84 6.19 22.88
N SER A 60 -4.17 4.95 22.52
CA SER A 60 -5.13 4.13 23.25
C SER A 60 -4.43 3.23 24.26
N TYR A 61 -5.04 3.03 25.43
CA TYR A 61 -4.58 2.04 26.41
C TYR A 61 -5.05 0.64 26.01
N PHE A 62 -4.28 -0.03 25.15
CA PHE A 62 -4.42 -1.46 24.90
C PHE A 62 -3.25 -2.19 25.55
N GLU A 63 -3.53 -3.04 26.54
CA GLU A 63 -2.51 -3.90 27.13
C GLU A 63 -2.00 -4.88 26.06
N THR A 64 -0.71 -4.77 25.72
CA THR A 64 0.15 -5.73 24.99
C THR A 64 -0.58 -6.69 24.06
N SER A 65 -1.39 -6.13 23.16
CA SER A 65 -2.20 -6.91 22.22
C SER A 65 -1.37 -7.17 20.97
N LYS A 66 -1.21 -8.45 20.60
CA LYS A 66 -0.57 -8.80 19.32
C LYS A 66 -1.36 -8.18 18.17
N ILE A 67 -0.65 -7.64 17.19
CA ILE A 67 -1.23 -6.93 16.06
C ILE A 67 -1.27 -7.84 14.84
N TYR A 68 -2.40 -7.85 14.16
CA TYR A 68 -2.63 -8.55 12.91
C TYR A 68 -2.93 -7.51 11.84
N TYR A 69 -2.24 -7.55 10.71
CA TYR A 69 -2.33 -6.52 9.68
C TYR A 69 -2.32 -7.12 8.29
N PHE A 70 -2.80 -6.38 7.30
CA PHE A 70 -2.70 -6.76 5.88
C PHE A 70 -1.83 -5.77 5.11
N ASP A 71 -2.03 -4.47 5.33
CA ASP A 71 -1.18 -3.43 4.74
C ASP A 71 0.23 -3.31 5.41
N PRO A 72 1.33 -3.40 4.63
CA PRO A 72 2.70 -3.33 5.16
C PRO A 72 3.11 -1.97 5.76
N PHE A 73 2.33 -0.91 5.56
CA PHE A 73 2.57 0.36 6.24
C PHE A 73 2.17 0.35 7.72
N VAL A 74 1.30 -0.57 8.14
CA VAL A 74 0.93 -0.73 9.55
C VAL A 74 2.16 -0.99 10.45
N PRO A 75 2.98 -2.06 10.23
CA PRO A 75 4.19 -2.28 11.03
C PRO A 75 5.20 -1.14 10.89
N TYR A 76 5.30 -0.52 9.70
CA TYR A 76 6.19 0.62 9.46
C TYR A 76 5.86 1.80 10.38
N TYR A 77 4.60 2.23 10.44
CA TYR A 77 4.19 3.36 11.29
C TYR A 77 4.13 3.03 12.78
N LEU A 78 3.97 1.75 13.12
CA LEU A 78 4.04 1.27 14.50
C LEU A 78 5.48 1.11 15.00
N TYR A 79 6.48 1.26 14.14
CA TYR A 79 7.89 0.96 14.44
C TYR A 79 8.09 -0.46 14.98
N LYS A 80 7.37 -1.43 14.42
CA LYS A 80 7.48 -2.85 14.77
C LYS A 80 8.21 -3.63 13.70
N ASP A 81 8.98 -4.62 14.14
CA ASP A 81 9.62 -5.57 13.23
C ASP A 81 8.56 -6.50 12.63
N PRO A 82 8.30 -6.46 11.30
CA PRO A 82 7.31 -7.33 10.66
C PRO A 82 7.69 -8.82 10.70
N PHE A 83 8.93 -9.16 11.08
CA PHE A 83 9.38 -10.54 11.24
C PHE A 83 9.29 -11.04 12.69
N ASN A 84 8.88 -10.18 13.63
CA ASN A 84 8.63 -10.57 15.02
C ASN A 84 7.16 -10.97 15.22
N ASP A 85 6.87 -12.24 14.89
CA ASP A 85 5.55 -12.85 15.01
C ASP A 85 4.97 -12.83 16.44
N LEU A 86 5.74 -12.53 17.48
CA LEU A 86 5.22 -12.39 18.85
C LEU A 86 4.45 -11.08 19.03
N GLU A 87 4.83 -10.02 18.31
CA GLU A 87 4.25 -8.69 18.46
C GLU A 87 3.29 -8.33 17.34
N ILE A 88 3.63 -8.70 16.10
CA ILE A 88 2.92 -8.30 14.91
C ILE A 88 3.02 -9.40 13.86
N GLN A 89 1.93 -9.66 13.13
CA GLN A 89 1.88 -10.74 12.15
C GLN A 89 1.00 -10.35 10.97
N ILE A 90 1.43 -10.72 9.75
CA ILE A 90 0.58 -10.62 8.56
C ILE A 90 -0.64 -11.55 8.73
N ALA A 91 -1.82 -10.98 8.61
CA ALA A 91 -3.09 -11.67 8.71
C ALA A 91 -3.49 -12.25 7.35
N ASN A 92 -4.13 -13.42 7.38
CA ASN A 92 -4.80 -14.00 6.22
C ASN A 92 -5.91 -14.95 6.72
N LYS A 93 -6.77 -15.39 5.81
CA LYS A 93 -7.90 -16.28 6.09
C LYS A 93 -7.52 -17.52 6.90
N ASN A 94 -6.34 -18.11 6.67
CA ASN A 94 -5.91 -19.30 7.41
C ASN A 94 -5.64 -18.98 8.88
N VAL A 95 -5.09 -17.79 9.19
CA VAL A 95 -4.90 -17.32 10.58
C VAL A 95 -6.25 -17.22 11.30
N PHE A 96 -7.31 -16.75 10.62
CA PHE A 96 -8.65 -16.69 11.21
C PHE A 96 -9.28 -18.07 11.40
N ILE A 97 -9.25 -18.94 10.38
CA ILE A 97 -9.87 -20.28 10.42
C ILE A 97 -9.22 -21.18 11.49
N SER A 98 -7.90 -21.05 11.68
CA SER A 98 -7.16 -21.85 12.66
C SER A 98 -7.30 -21.35 14.10
N ASN A 99 -8.14 -20.35 14.37
CA ASN A 99 -8.15 -19.61 15.64
C ASN A 99 -6.79 -19.01 16.01
N GLY A 100 -5.93 -18.73 15.02
CA GLY A 100 -4.58 -18.20 15.20
C GLY A 100 -4.53 -16.73 15.65
N ILE A 101 -5.68 -16.04 15.67
CA ILE A 101 -5.81 -14.75 16.34
C ILE A 101 -5.90 -14.99 17.85
N ILE A 102 -4.96 -14.43 18.61
CA ILE A 102 -5.00 -14.55 20.08
C ILE A 102 -6.08 -13.66 20.68
N ASN A 103 -6.60 -14.05 21.85
CA ASN A 103 -7.55 -13.21 22.58
C ASN A 103 -6.91 -11.88 22.95
N GLN A 104 -7.71 -10.82 22.92
CA GLN A 104 -7.27 -9.42 23.02
C GLN A 104 -6.45 -8.93 21.80
N GLY A 105 -6.10 -9.79 20.85
CA GLY A 105 -5.40 -9.41 19.63
C GLY A 105 -6.17 -8.36 18.83
N LEU A 106 -5.42 -7.43 18.20
CA LEU A 106 -5.97 -6.35 17.41
C LEU A 106 -5.74 -6.61 15.93
N ILE A 107 -6.77 -6.40 15.12
CA ILE A 107 -6.71 -6.56 13.68
C ILE A 107 -6.87 -5.19 13.03
N PHE A 108 -5.86 -4.77 12.27
CA PHE A 108 -5.92 -3.63 11.36
C PHE A 108 -6.38 -4.17 10.00
N TRP A 109 -7.70 -4.16 9.79
CA TRP A 109 -8.30 -4.56 8.53
C TRP A 109 -8.35 -3.36 7.60
N ASP A 110 -7.94 -3.50 6.34
CA ASP A 110 -8.07 -2.48 5.31
C ASP A 110 -8.84 -3.03 4.11
N ASN A 111 -9.59 -2.17 3.41
CA ASN A 111 -10.49 -2.60 2.34
C ASN A 111 -9.81 -2.96 1.01
N HIS A 112 -8.50 -2.75 0.88
CA HIS A 112 -7.73 -3.14 -0.30
C HIS A 112 -7.12 -4.53 -0.14
N PHE A 113 -6.31 -4.74 0.90
CA PHE A 113 -5.52 -5.94 1.08
C PHE A 113 -6.27 -7.07 1.81
N ALA A 114 -7.12 -6.72 2.77
CA ALA A 114 -7.73 -7.74 3.62
C ALA A 114 -8.70 -8.66 2.85
N PRO A 115 -9.62 -8.15 2.00
CA PRO A 115 -10.50 -9.02 1.22
C PRO A 115 -9.77 -9.77 0.10
N ASN A 116 -8.86 -9.10 -0.60
CA ASN A 116 -8.31 -9.57 -1.87
C ASN A 116 -7.10 -10.50 -1.67
N GLU A 117 -6.06 -10.06 -0.99
CA GLU A 117 -4.87 -10.86 -0.68
C GLU A 117 -5.06 -11.70 0.59
N GLY A 118 -5.71 -11.12 1.60
CA GLY A 118 -5.95 -11.77 2.88
C GLY A 118 -7.07 -12.80 2.84
N GLY A 119 -8.03 -12.68 1.91
CA GLY A 119 -9.23 -13.53 1.88
C GLY A 119 -10.16 -13.32 3.08
N VAL A 120 -10.10 -12.13 3.70
CA VAL A 120 -10.84 -11.73 4.89
C VAL A 120 -11.78 -10.58 4.52
N PRO A 121 -12.98 -10.88 4.01
CA PRO A 121 -13.99 -9.84 3.77
C PRO A 121 -14.47 -9.24 5.10
N LEU A 122 -14.93 -7.99 5.08
CA LEU A 122 -15.33 -7.25 6.29
C LEU A 122 -16.35 -8.02 7.15
N ASN A 123 -17.32 -8.67 6.49
CA ASN A 123 -18.39 -9.41 7.15
C ASN A 123 -17.88 -10.59 7.99
N LEU A 124 -16.71 -11.16 7.67
CA LEU A 124 -16.10 -12.20 8.50
C LEU A 124 -15.78 -11.70 9.91
N LEU A 125 -15.45 -10.40 10.04
CA LEU A 125 -15.17 -9.76 11.32
C LEU A 125 -16.42 -9.09 11.90
N SER A 126 -17.19 -8.37 11.10
CA SER A 126 -18.32 -7.57 11.60
C SER A 126 -19.56 -8.39 11.99
N GLU A 127 -19.76 -9.58 11.41
CA GLU A 127 -20.89 -10.46 11.76
C GLU A 127 -20.52 -11.50 12.83
N SER A 128 -19.23 -11.63 13.16
CA SER A 128 -18.76 -12.59 14.14
C SER A 128 -18.86 -12.05 15.56
N SER A 129 -19.36 -12.87 16.50
CA SER A 129 -19.42 -12.51 17.91
C SER A 129 -18.06 -12.53 18.62
N ASP A 130 -17.02 -12.98 17.93
CA ASP A 130 -15.67 -13.12 18.49
C ASP A 130 -14.84 -11.86 18.29
N PHE A 131 -15.33 -10.92 17.48
CA PHE A 131 -14.67 -9.66 17.20
C PHE A 131 -15.54 -8.47 17.60
N GLN A 132 -14.88 -7.45 18.12
CA GLN A 132 -15.46 -6.15 18.41
C GLN A 132 -14.81 -5.10 17.53
N GLN A 133 -15.59 -4.41 16.71
CA GLN A 133 -15.11 -3.21 16.01
C GLN A 133 -14.84 -2.11 17.04
N LEU A 134 -13.63 -1.54 17.01
CA LEU A 134 -13.23 -0.47 17.92
C LEU A 134 -13.31 0.91 17.26
N LYS A 135 -12.82 1.01 16.01
CA LYS A 135 -12.73 2.27 15.30
C LYS A 135 -12.63 2.04 13.79
N GLU A 136 -13.04 3.04 13.02
CA GLU A 136 -12.94 3.08 11.56
C GLU A 136 -12.36 4.43 11.14
N PHE A 137 -11.53 4.39 10.10
CA PHE A 137 -10.84 5.52 9.49
C PHE A 137 -11.04 5.40 7.99
N SER A 138 -11.50 6.47 7.35
CA SER A 138 -11.82 6.46 5.92
C SER A 138 -11.20 7.69 5.27
N SER A 139 -10.73 7.53 4.04
CA SER A 139 -10.25 8.63 3.20
C SER A 139 -11.25 8.98 2.10
N ASP A 140 -11.11 10.18 1.55
CA ASP A 140 -12.04 10.73 0.54
C ASP A 140 -12.07 9.91 -0.76
N ASP A 141 -11.03 9.10 -1.02
CA ASP A 141 -10.90 8.20 -2.17
C ASP A 141 -11.60 6.85 -1.97
N GLY A 142 -12.23 6.62 -0.81
CA GLY A 142 -12.99 5.41 -0.51
C GLY A 142 -12.16 4.29 0.11
N PHE A 143 -10.88 4.51 0.40
CA PHE A 143 -10.10 3.59 1.22
C PHE A 143 -10.51 3.68 2.69
N SER A 144 -10.47 2.55 3.40
CA SER A 144 -10.86 2.49 4.81
C SER A 144 -10.04 1.47 5.60
N VAL A 145 -9.66 1.85 6.82
CA VAL A 145 -9.07 0.98 7.83
C VAL A 145 -10.05 0.82 8.99
N VAL A 146 -10.35 -0.42 9.35
CA VAL A 146 -11.18 -0.76 10.50
C VAL A 146 -10.35 -1.55 11.50
N VAL A 147 -10.32 -1.08 12.74
CA VAL A 147 -9.63 -1.80 13.82
C VAL A 147 -10.62 -2.66 14.58
N PHE A 148 -10.38 -3.97 14.59
CA PHE A 148 -11.12 -4.95 15.36
C PHE A 148 -10.29 -5.47 16.53
N LYS A 149 -10.98 -5.93 17.57
CA LYS A 149 -10.39 -6.62 18.71
C LYS A 149 -11.01 -8.00 18.87
N LYS A 150 -10.19 -9.02 19.03
CA LYS A 150 -10.68 -10.36 19.38
C LYS A 150 -11.07 -10.42 20.85
N ILE A 151 -12.31 -10.82 21.12
CA ILE A 151 -12.91 -10.83 22.46
C ILE A 151 -13.25 -12.25 22.98
N ARG A 152 -13.28 -13.27 22.12
CA ARG A 152 -13.59 -14.66 22.51
C ARG A 152 -12.59 -15.64 21.94
#